data_AF-A0A382YJS8-F1
#
_entry.id   AF-A0A382YJS8-F1
#
_cell.length_a   1.000
_cell.length_b   1.000
_cell.length_c   1.000
_cell.angle_alpha   90.00
_cell.angle_beta   90.00
_cell.angle_gamma   90.00
#
_symmetry.space_group_name_H-M   'P 1'
#
loop_
_entity.id
_entity.type
_entity.pdbx_description
1 polymer ?
#
loop_
_entity_poly.entity_id
_entity_poly.type
_entity_poly.pdbx_seq_one_letter_code
_entity_poly.pdbx_strand_id
1 'polypeptide(L)' 'QLKVKFRLPVLSGEHIQTYGTLLRTSNTNNSQKAFYKVGINNKNGDSVITGEAIIRY' A
#
# COMPACT_ATOMS: atom_id res chain seq x y z
N GLN A 1 2.62 9.21 5.78
CA GLN A 1 2.19 8.23 6.80
C GLN A 1 1.81 6.94 6.12
N LEU A 2 2.26 5.80 6.64
CA LEU A 2 1.93 4.47 6.12
C LEU A 2 1.27 3.66 7.23
N LYS A 3 0.17 2.98 6.92
CA LYS A 3 -0.51 2.04 7.81
C LYS A 3 -0.68 0.72 7.07
N VAL A 4 -0.23 -0.38 7.65
CA VAL A 4 -0.31 -1.71 7.03
C VAL A 4 -0.89 -2.73 8.00
N LYS A 5 -1.51 -3.77 7.43
CA LYS A 5 -2.03 -4.95 8.11
C LYS A 5 -1.46 -6.18 7.42
N PHE A 6 -0.84 -7.05 8.22
CA PHE A 6 -0.40 -8.37 7.81
C PHE A 6 -1.59 -9.32 7.84
N ARG A 7 -1.80 -10.05 6.73
CA ARG A 7 -2.92 -10.99 6.55
C ARG A 7 -2.42 -12.44 6.57
N LEU A 8 -1.27 -12.67 5.96
CA LEU A 8 -0.62 -13.98 5.84
C LEU A 8 0.90 -13.80 6.03
N PRO A 9 1.64 -14.87 6.36
CA PRO A 9 3.11 -14.82 6.34
C PRO A 9 3.64 -14.83 4.90
N VAL A 10 4.81 -14.20 4.68
CA VAL A 10 5.65 -14.41 3.49
C VAL A 10 6.78 -15.35 3.89
N LEU A 11 7.03 -16.40 3.13
CA LEU A 11 8.13 -17.32 3.41
C LEU A 11 9.43 -16.86 2.76
N SER A 12 10.57 -17.26 3.33
CA SER A 12 11.89 -16.95 2.75
C SER A 12 12.01 -17.54 1.34
N GLY A 13 12.43 -16.72 0.38
CA GLY A 13 12.55 -17.10 -1.04
C GLY A 13 11.23 -17.04 -1.83
N GLU A 14 10.12 -16.64 -1.20
CA GLU A 14 8.85 -16.47 -1.91
C GLU A 14 8.87 -15.20 -2.77
N HIS A 15 8.42 -15.34 -4.03
CA HIS A 15 8.22 -14.18 -4.90
C HIS A 15 6.95 -13.43 -4.49
N ILE A 16 7.11 -12.11 -4.36
CA ILE A 16 6.04 -11.20 -4.02
C ILE A 16 5.90 -10.10 -5.06
N GLN A 17 4.69 -9.55 -5.19
CA GLN A 17 4.39 -8.39 -6.02
C GLN A 17 3.83 -7.27 -5.16
N THR A 18 4.49 -6.11 -5.18
CA THR A 18 4.00 -4.89 -4.54
C THR A 18 3.06 -4.14 -5.47
N TYR A 19 2.03 -3.51 -4.91
CA TYR A 19 1.15 -2.62 -5.67
C TYR A 19 0.85 -1.32 -4.90
N GLY A 20 0.49 -0.30 -5.67
CA GLY A 20 -0.01 0.98 -5.18
C GLY A 20 -1.05 1.53 -6.14
N THR A 21 -2.17 2.01 -5.60
CA THR A 21 -3.26 2.61 -6.38
C THR A 21 -3.62 3.94 -5.74
N LEU A 22 -3.51 5.03 -6.50
CA LEU A 22 -3.98 6.34 -6.07
C LEU A 22 -5.51 6.29 -5.92
N LEU A 23 -6.01 6.57 -4.72
CA LEU A 23 -7.44 6.59 -4.43
C LEU A 23 -8.01 8.00 -4.61
N ARG A 24 -7.32 9.00 -4.06
CA ARG A 24 -7.73 10.40 -4.13
C ARG A 24 -6.57 11.33 -3.81
N THR A 25 -6.72 12.58 -4.22
CA THR A 25 -5.87 13.69 -3.78
C THR A 25 -6.72 14.69 -2.98
N SER A 26 -6.05 15.49 -2.15
CA SER A 26 -6.67 16.59 -1.40
C SER A 26 -5.71 17.77 -1.40
N ASN A 27 -6.24 18.96 -1.65
CA ASN A 27 -5.50 20.20 -1.55
C ASN A 27 -6.09 21.01 -0.40
N THR A 28 -5.31 21.23 0.67
CA THR A 28 -5.71 22.04 1.83
C THR A 28 -4.55 22.93 2.23
N ASN A 29 -4.78 24.25 2.24
CA ASN A 29 -3.84 25.28 2.71
C ASN A 29 -2.39 25.07 2.23
N ASN A 30 -2.17 25.08 0.91
CA ASN A 30 -0.87 24.87 0.26
C ASN A 30 -0.18 23.52 0.53
N SER A 31 -0.89 22.53 1.08
CA SER A 31 -0.40 21.16 1.20
C SER A 31 -1.23 20.24 0.31
N GLN A 32 -0.57 19.64 -0.69
CA GLN A 32 -1.18 18.57 -1.46
C GLN A 32 -0.94 17.24 -0.73
N LYS A 33 -1.99 16.43 -0.65
CA LYS A 33 -1.97 15.09 -0.09
C LYS A 33 -2.48 14.11 -1.13
N ALA A 34 -1.76 13.02 -1.34
CA ALA A 34 -2.23 11.87 -2.10
C ALA A 34 -2.45 10.68 -1.17
N PHE A 35 -3.59 10.00 -1.35
CA PHE A 35 -4.01 8.86 -0.57
C PHE A 35 -3.97 7.62 -1.47
N TYR A 36 -3.26 6.58 -1.05
CA TYR A 36 -3.05 5.36 -1.82
C TYR A 36 -3.53 4.15 -1.04
N LYS A 37 -4.08 3.18 -1.77
CA LYS A 37 -4.13 1.78 -1.33
C LYS A 37 -2.81 1.14 -1.74
N VAL A 38 -2.15 0.46 -0.82
CA VAL A 38 -0.87 -0.23 -1.08
C VAL A 38 -0.94 -1.65 -0.56
N GLY A 39 -0.10 -2.53 -1.08
CA GLY A 39 -0.03 -3.88 -0.56
C GLY A 39 0.98 -4.76 -1.26
N ILE A 40 1.00 -6.00 -0.82
CA ILE A 40 1.86 -7.07 -1.33
C ILE A 40 1.00 -8.30 -1.55
N ASN A 41 1.08 -8.86 -2.75
CA ASN A 41 0.51 -10.15 -3.08
C ASN A 41 1.63 -11.19 -3.20
N ASN A 42 1.36 -12.45 -2.87
CA ASN A 42 2.26 -13.56 -3.18
C ASN A 42 2.07 -14.02 -4.64
N LYS A 43 2.86 -15.01 -5.07
CA LYS A 43 2.75 -15.63 -6.40
C LYS A 43 1.38 -16.24 -6.72
N ASN A 44 0.59 -16.58 -5.70
CA ASN A 44 -0.76 -17.15 -5.87
C ASN A 44 -1.82 -16.06 -6.04
N GLY A 45 -1.45 -14.79 -5.89
CA GLY A 45 -2.37 -13.65 -5.93
C GLY A 45 -3.00 -13.31 -4.58
N ASP A 46 -2.65 -14.03 -3.51
CA ASP A 46 -3.17 -13.74 -2.17
C ASP A 46 -2.59 -12.45 -1.63
N SER A 47 -3.44 -11.58 -1.07
CA SER A 47 -2.97 -10.38 -0.39
C SER A 47 -2.35 -10.74 0.97
N VAL A 48 -1.03 -10.64 1.03
CA VAL A 48 -0.23 -10.95 2.22
C VAL A 48 -0.11 -9.74 3.15
N ILE A 49 0.04 -8.55 2.56
CA ILE A 49 0.03 -7.26 3.25
C ILE A 49 -0.93 -6.32 2.55
N THR A 50 -1.78 -5.64 3.31
CA THR A 50 -2.67 -4.58 2.80
C THR A 50 -2.46 -3.31 3.61
N GLY A 51 -2.50 -2.15 2.98
CA GLY A 51 -2.30 -0.90 3.68
C GLY A 51 -2.80 0.33 2.94
N GLU A 52 -2.64 1.45 3.62
CA GLU A 52 -2.96 2.78 3.14
C GLU A 52 -1.74 3.69 3.34
N ALA A 53 -1.40 4.46 2.30
CA ALA A 53 -0.33 5.44 2.36
C ALA A 53 -0.87 6.84 2.10
N ILE A 54 -0.40 7.81 2.87
CA ILE A 54 -0.69 9.24 2.69
C ILE A 54 0.64 9.94 2.46
N ILE A 55 0.82 10.51 1.27
CA ILE A 55 2.00 11.27 0.87
C ILE A 55 1.64 12.74 0.82
N ARG A 56 2.48 13.60 1.40
CA ARG A 56 2.44 15.05 1.18
C ARG A 56 3.49 15.40 0.15
N TYR A 57 3.15 16.22 -0.82
CA TYR A 57 4.03 16.67 -1.89
C TYR A 57 3.71 18.12 -2.28
#